data_AF-A0A857N9T3-F1
#
_entry.id   AF-A0A857N9T3-F1
#
_cell.length_a   1.000
_cell.length_b   1.000
_cell.length_c   1.000
_cell.angle_alpha   90.00
_cell.angle_beta   90.00
_cell.angle_gamma   90.00
#
_symmetry.space_group_name_H-M   'P 1'
#
loop_
_entity.id
_entity.type
_entity.pdbx_description
1 polymer ?
#
loop_
_entity_poly.entity_id
_entity_poly.type
_entity_poly.pdbx_seq_one_letter_code
_entity_poly.pdbx_strand_id
1 'polypeptide(L)'
;MEKKKGEVVQDYGQERELLRWEAEERLAIKKSRDFYSTMMVLAILVGIVLFFIEGIMPVLVVAAILFVGYALINAEPRIVMHQITNKGIVTEGARYVWDELGNYWIDEQEGRKVLHVMTYRRWPTRLVMVLPKSGGVNENDVKRVLSEYLEWEVPTVTRIDKMVSWFNEKVPLE
;
A
#
# COMPACT_ATOMS: atom_id res chain seq x y z
N MET A 1 -54.61 27.11 21.65
CA MET A 1 -53.97 27.75 20.49
C MET A 1 -52.75 28.48 21.07
N GLU A 2 -51.49 28.23 20.73
CA GLU A 2 -50.84 27.62 19.58
C GLU A 2 -49.58 26.87 20.03
N LYS A 3 -49.29 25.77 19.34
CA LYS A 3 -47.97 25.14 19.31
C LYS A 3 -47.01 26.06 18.53
N LYS A 4 -45.84 26.38 19.08
CA LYS A 4 -44.62 26.67 18.29
C LYS A 4 -43.50 25.83 18.89
N LYS A 5 -43.42 24.58 18.45
CA LYS A 5 -42.57 24.11 17.34
C LYS A 5 -41.13 24.07 17.82
N GLY A 6 -40.78 22.88 18.32
CA GLY A 6 -39.42 22.52 18.71
C GLY A 6 -38.45 22.98 17.65
N GLU A 7 -37.50 23.77 18.11
CA GLU A 7 -36.32 24.16 17.38
C GLU A 7 -35.61 22.85 17.01
N VAL A 8 -35.69 22.51 15.73
CA VAL A 8 -34.92 21.41 15.16
C VAL A 8 -33.48 21.90 15.19
N VAL A 9 -32.79 21.60 16.28
CA VAL A 9 -31.33 21.71 16.35
C VAL A 9 -30.83 20.77 15.27
N GLN A 10 -30.39 21.34 14.14
CA GLN A 10 -29.58 20.61 13.17
C GLN A 10 -28.29 20.23 13.91
N ASP A 11 -28.22 19.00 14.40
CA ASP A 11 -27.00 18.38 14.88
C ASP A 11 -26.08 18.22 13.68
N TYR A 12 -25.18 19.18 13.49
CA TYR A 12 -24.04 19.05 12.57
C TYR A 12 -23.10 18.00 13.17
N GLY A 13 -23.47 16.73 12.98
CA GLY A 13 -22.84 15.57 13.60
C GLY A 13 -21.32 15.68 13.61
N GLN A 14 -20.77 15.81 14.82
CA GLN A 14 -19.34 15.83 15.09
C GLN A 14 -18.68 14.61 14.42
N GLU A 15 -17.55 14.83 13.76
CA GLU A 15 -16.77 13.73 13.22
C GLU A 15 -16.20 12.93 14.40
N ARG A 16 -16.59 11.65 14.50
CA ARG A 16 -16.13 10.75 15.55
C ARG A 16 -15.08 9.84 14.94
N GLU A 17 -13.90 9.84 15.54
CA GLU A 17 -12.83 8.92 15.21
C GLU A 17 -13.19 7.53 15.77
N LEU A 18 -13.30 6.54 14.90
CA LEU A 18 -13.64 5.16 15.27
C LEU A 18 -12.37 4.34 15.51
N LEU A 19 -11.38 4.47 14.62
CA LEU A 19 -10.12 3.74 14.69
C LEU A 19 -8.97 4.63 14.19
N ARG A 20 -7.80 4.49 14.82
CA ARG A 20 -6.56 5.19 14.45
C ARG A 20 -5.37 4.26 14.59
N TRP A 21 -4.50 4.24 13.58
CA TRP A 21 -3.22 3.55 13.68
C TRP A 21 -2.15 4.21 12.82
N GLU A 22 -0.90 3.92 13.18
CA GLU A 22 0.29 4.30 12.41
C GLU A 22 0.82 3.06 11.71
N ALA A 23 1.13 3.18 10.43
CA ALA A 23 1.74 2.11 9.66
C ALA A 23 2.70 2.64 8.59
N GLU A 24 3.51 1.76 8.04
CA GLU A 24 4.36 2.10 6.88
C GLU A 24 3.47 2.36 5.65
N GLU A 25 3.76 3.44 4.92
CA GLU A 25 3.08 3.88 3.68
C GLU A 25 3.00 2.76 2.64
N ARG A 26 4.06 1.96 2.58
CA ARG A 26 4.16 0.75 1.78
C ARG A 26 4.70 -0.35 2.65
N LEU A 27 4.36 -1.59 2.33
CA LEU A 27 5.14 -2.71 2.85
C LEU A 27 6.60 -2.50 2.44
N ALA A 28 7.51 -2.31 3.41
CA ALA A 28 8.94 -2.45 3.17
C ALA A 28 9.23 -3.83 2.57
N ILE A 29 9.37 -3.93 1.25
CA ILE A 29 9.92 -5.12 0.61
C ILE A 29 11.43 -5.07 0.87
N LYS A 30 11.87 -5.74 1.94
CA LYS A 30 13.30 -5.93 2.17
C LYS A 30 13.81 -6.92 1.13
N LYS A 31 14.45 -6.42 0.07
CA LYS A 31 15.13 -7.27 -0.91
C LYS A 31 16.24 -8.07 -0.20
N SER A 32 16.32 -9.37 -0.49
CA SER A 32 17.32 -10.27 0.08
C SER A 32 18.73 -9.82 -0.29
N ARG A 33 19.73 -10.20 0.53
CA ARG A 33 21.15 -9.93 0.26
C ARG A 33 21.58 -10.53 -1.08
N ASP A 34 20.96 -11.65 -1.47
CA ASP A 34 21.24 -12.38 -2.69
C ASP A 34 20.79 -11.61 -3.94
N PHE A 35 19.70 -10.84 -3.85
CA PHE A 35 19.29 -9.92 -4.91
C PHE A 35 20.36 -8.86 -5.20
N TYR A 36 20.88 -8.22 -4.14
CA TYR A 36 21.94 -7.22 -4.29
C TYR A 36 23.26 -7.82 -4.79
N SER A 37 23.61 -9.01 -4.32
CA SER A 37 24.80 -9.74 -4.77
C SER A 37 24.72 -10.07 -6.27
N THR A 38 23.60 -10.63 -6.71
CA THR A 38 23.38 -10.98 -8.12
C THR A 38 23.39 -9.74 -9.01
N MET A 39 22.73 -8.67 -8.59
CA MET A 39 22.73 -7.39 -9.31
C MET A 39 24.14 -6.80 -9.42
N MET A 40 24.95 -6.89 -8.36
CA MET A 40 26.33 -6.41 -8.35
C MET A 40 27.24 -7.25 -9.26
N VAL A 41 27.09 -8.57 -9.27
CA VAL A 41 27.86 -9.45 -10.18
C VAL A 41 27.50 -9.14 -11.63
N LEU A 42 26.22 -9.03 -11.96
CA LEU A 42 25.77 -8.70 -13.31
C LEU A 42 26.27 -7.32 -13.75
N ALA A 43 26.19 -6.33 -12.85
CA ALA A 43 26.72 -4.98 -13.07
C ALA A 43 28.22 -4.99 -13.39
N ILE A 44 29.02 -5.75 -12.64
CA ILE A 44 30.47 -5.87 -12.88
C ILE A 44 30.73 -6.54 -14.22
N LEU A 45 30.03 -7.62 -14.55
CA LEU A 45 30.18 -8.32 -15.83
C LEU A 45 29.87 -7.40 -17.01
N VAL A 46 28.73 -6.70 -16.97
CA VAL A 46 28.36 -5.72 -18.00
C VAL A 46 29.37 -4.59 -18.07
N GLY A 47 29.83 -4.08 -16.92
CA GLY A 47 30.86 -3.05 -16.84
C GLY A 47 32.18 -3.47 -17.49
N ILE A 48 32.63 -4.72 -17.26
CA ILE A 48 33.84 -5.25 -17.90
C ILE A 48 33.66 -5.34 -19.41
N VAL A 49 32.53 -5.87 -19.89
CA VAL A 49 32.25 -5.96 -21.33
C VAL A 49 32.27 -4.57 -21.98
N LEU A 50 31.59 -3.59 -21.38
CA LEU A 50 31.56 -2.21 -21.87
C LEU A 50 32.93 -1.53 -21.85
N PHE A 51 33.75 -1.82 -20.83
CA PHE A 51 35.12 -1.32 -20.75
C PHE A 51 35.96 -1.74 -21.96
N PHE A 52 35.83 -2.99 -22.42
CA PHE A 52 36.54 -3.46 -23.60
C PHE A 52 36.00 -2.90 -24.92
N ILE A 53 34.73 -2.49 -24.98
CA ILE A 53 34.11 -1.96 -26.21
C ILE A 53 34.52 -0.51 -26.46
N GLU A 54 34.34 0.36 -25.47
CA GLU A 54 34.43 1.83 -25.65
C GLU A 54 35.33 2.52 -24.60
N GLY A 55 35.85 1.77 -23.63
CA GLY A 55 36.67 2.29 -22.53
C GLY A 55 35.86 2.67 -21.29
N ILE A 56 36.37 3.61 -20.49
CA ILE A 56 35.85 3.88 -19.14
C ILE A 56 34.49 4.59 -19.11
N MET A 57 34.11 5.31 -20.16
CA MET A 57 32.96 6.21 -20.13
C MET A 57 31.61 5.47 -19.93
N PRO A 58 31.28 4.39 -20.66
CA PRO A 58 30.02 3.67 -20.43
C PRO A 58 29.96 2.95 -19.07
N VAL A 59 31.12 2.57 -18.52
CA VAL A 59 31.20 1.95 -17.18
C VAL A 59 30.70 2.92 -16.11
N LEU A 60 31.08 4.20 -16.22
CA LEU A 60 30.60 5.24 -15.31
C LEU A 60 29.10 5.47 -15.41
N VAL A 61 28.52 5.38 -16.62
CA VAL A 61 27.07 5.48 -16.83
C VAL A 61 26.34 4.33 -16.15
N VAL A 62 26.81 3.10 -16.32
CA VAL A 62 26.25 1.92 -15.64
C VAL A 62 26.35 2.08 -14.13
N ALA A 63 27.50 2.52 -13.61
CA ALA A 63 27.68 2.78 -12.18
C ALA A 63 26.70 3.83 -11.64
N ALA A 64 26.44 4.90 -12.39
CA ALA A 64 25.47 5.93 -12.02
C ALA A 64 24.04 5.39 -11.96
N ILE A 65 23.63 4.58 -12.94
CA ILE A 65 22.30 3.94 -12.96
C ILE A 65 22.13 3.01 -11.77
N LEU A 66 23.14 2.19 -11.47
CA LEU A 66 23.12 1.29 -10.32
C LEU A 66 23.05 2.04 -9.00
N PHE A 67 23.79 3.14 -8.89
CA PHE A 67 23.74 4.01 -7.71
C PHE A 67 22.33 4.59 -7.49
N VAL A 68 21.71 5.12 -8.55
CA VAL A 68 20.33 5.64 -8.46
C VAL A 68 19.35 4.52 -8.09
N GLY A 69 19.45 3.35 -8.72
CA GLY A 69 18.61 2.20 -8.39
C GLY A 69 18.78 1.76 -6.93
N TYR A 70 20.02 1.68 -6.44
CA TYR A 70 20.33 1.36 -5.06
C TYR A 70 19.75 2.38 -4.08
N ALA A 71 19.88 3.69 -4.38
CA ALA A 71 19.32 4.75 -3.54
C ALA A 71 17.78 4.69 -3.48
N LEU A 72 17.12 4.38 -4.59
CA LEU A 72 15.67 4.25 -4.65
C LEU A 72 15.15 3.05 -3.85
N ILE A 73 15.84 1.90 -3.92
CA ILE A 73 15.42 0.69 -3.19
C ILE A 73 15.62 0.87 -1.67
N ASN A 74 16.71 1.53 -1.25
CA ASN A 74 17.02 1.74 0.16
C ASN A 74 16.33 2.96 0.79
N ALA A 75 15.56 3.72 0.03
CA ALA A 75 14.72 4.76 0.61
C ALA A 75 13.73 4.13 1.58
N GLU A 76 13.80 4.50 2.87
CA GLU A 76 12.93 3.96 3.90
C GLU A 76 11.45 4.34 3.63
N PRO A 77 10.48 3.46 3.92
CA PRO A 77 9.07 3.82 3.88
C PRO A 77 8.76 4.90 4.91
N ARG A 78 7.95 5.90 4.53
CA ARG A 78 7.45 6.86 5.50
C ARG A 78 6.42 6.18 6.40
N ILE A 79 6.35 6.62 7.66
CA ILE A 79 5.27 6.26 8.56
C ILE A 79 4.10 7.19 8.26
N VAL A 80 2.94 6.62 7.98
CA VAL A 80 1.71 7.35 7.69
C VAL A 80 0.64 7.02 8.71
N MET A 81 -0.22 8.00 8.96
CA MET A 81 -1.33 7.89 9.90
C MET A 81 -2.61 7.55 9.15
N HIS A 82 -3.26 6.49 9.59
CA HIS A 82 -4.54 6.03 9.07
C HIS A 82 -5.62 6.22 10.13
N GLN A 83 -6.76 6.75 9.71
CA GLN A 83 -7.91 7.04 10.56
C GLN A 83 -9.20 6.59 9.87
N ILE A 84 -10.04 5.84 10.58
CA ILE A 84 -11.40 5.54 10.17
C ILE A 84 -12.32 6.37 11.06
N THR A 85 -13.21 7.13 10.42
CA THR A 85 -14.16 8.03 11.08
C THR A 85 -15.58 7.65 10.70
N ASN A 86 -16.57 8.18 11.42
CA ASN A 86 -17.98 8.02 11.04
C ASN A 86 -18.33 8.58 9.65
N LYS A 87 -17.50 9.46 9.07
CA LYS A 87 -17.75 10.11 7.77
C LYS A 87 -16.93 9.51 6.63
N GLY A 88 -15.98 8.63 6.93
CA GLY A 88 -15.11 8.03 5.92
C GLY A 88 -13.72 7.68 6.45
N ILE A 89 -12.78 7.50 5.53
CA ILE A 89 -11.40 7.12 5.80
C ILE A 89 -10.49 8.32 5.53
N VAL A 90 -9.59 8.60 6.47
CA VAL A 90 -8.53 9.61 6.31
C VAL A 90 -7.19 8.90 6.30
N THR A 91 -6.44 9.08 5.22
CA THR A 91 -5.11 8.49 5.04
C THR A 91 -4.21 9.48 4.30
N GLU A 92 -2.94 9.57 4.71
CA GLU A 92 -1.94 10.45 4.07
C GLU A 92 -2.36 11.93 3.98
N GLY A 93 -3.20 12.38 4.92
CA GLY A 93 -3.76 13.74 4.92
C GLY A 93 -4.90 13.96 3.92
N ALA A 94 -5.29 12.96 3.14
CA ALA A 94 -6.46 12.98 2.27
C ALA A 94 -7.67 12.32 2.94
N ARG A 95 -8.86 12.92 2.75
CA ARG A 95 -10.14 12.40 3.24
C ARG A 95 -10.93 11.78 2.11
N TYR A 96 -11.42 10.58 2.34
CA TYR A 96 -12.28 9.81 1.45
C TYR A 96 -13.61 9.57 2.16
N VAL A 97 -14.69 10.09 1.59
CA VAL A 97 -16.05 9.92 2.14
C VAL A 97 -16.56 8.52 1.76
N TRP A 98 -17.44 7.93 2.57
CA TRP A 98 -18.00 6.59 2.30
C TRP A 98 -18.57 6.43 0.88
N ASP A 99 -19.22 7.45 0.33
CA ASP A 99 -19.77 7.42 -1.03
C ASP A 99 -18.69 7.29 -2.13
N GLU A 100 -17.44 7.65 -1.82
CA GLU A 100 -16.29 7.50 -2.73
C GLU A 100 -15.58 6.15 -2.57
N LEU A 101 -15.99 5.35 -1.60
CA LEU A 101 -15.38 4.08 -1.22
C LEU A 101 -16.28 2.92 -1.68
N GLY A 102 -15.63 1.84 -2.09
CA GLY A 102 -16.29 0.60 -2.49
C GLY A 102 -15.84 -0.55 -1.61
N ASN A 103 -15.77 -1.73 -2.21
CA ASN A 103 -15.55 -2.97 -1.47
C ASN A 103 -14.16 -3.00 -0.83
N TYR A 104 -14.06 -3.75 0.26
CA TYR A 104 -12.80 -3.93 0.98
C TYR A 104 -12.44 -5.40 1.15
N TRP A 105 -11.15 -5.67 1.27
CA TRP A 105 -10.63 -6.97 1.67
C TRP A 105 -9.34 -6.80 2.45
N ILE A 106 -8.95 -7.87 3.13
CA ILE A 106 -7.70 -7.93 3.89
C ILE A 106 -6.90 -9.08 3.31
N ASP A 107 -5.66 -8.81 2.95
CA ASP A 107 -4.70 -9.77 2.39
C ASP A 107 -3.48 -9.88 3.31
N GLU A 108 -2.74 -10.98 3.20
CA GLU A 108 -1.50 -11.19 3.95
C GLU A 108 -0.32 -11.26 3.00
N GLN A 109 0.59 -10.28 3.11
CA GLN A 109 1.79 -10.18 2.31
C GLN A 109 3.01 -10.09 3.22
N GLU A 110 3.99 -11.00 3.04
CA GLU A 110 5.23 -11.03 3.82
C GLU A 110 4.99 -11.10 5.35
N GLY A 111 3.95 -11.84 5.77
CA GLY A 111 3.55 -11.95 7.19
C GLY A 111 3.03 -10.65 7.81
N ARG A 112 2.56 -9.71 6.98
CA ARG A 112 1.83 -8.50 7.38
C ARG A 112 0.46 -8.47 6.75
N LYS A 113 -0.54 -8.08 7.54
CA LYS A 113 -1.91 -7.89 7.05
C LYS A 113 -2.04 -6.51 6.40
N VAL A 114 -2.66 -6.47 5.23
CA VAL A 114 -2.89 -5.27 4.45
C VAL A 114 -4.37 -5.13 4.18
N LEU A 115 -4.93 -3.98 4.57
CA LEU A 115 -6.28 -3.58 4.24
C LEU A 115 -6.28 -2.90 2.88
N HIS A 116 -7.13 -3.40 1.98
CA HIS A 116 -7.40 -2.80 0.70
C HIS A 116 -8.84 -2.30 0.67
N VAL A 117 -9.03 -1.05 0.24
CA VAL A 117 -10.35 -0.46 0.04
C VAL A 117 -10.42 0.11 -1.38
N MET A 118 -11.40 -0.33 -2.18
CA MET A 118 -11.61 0.25 -3.50
C MET A 118 -12.11 1.69 -3.37
N THR A 119 -11.74 2.55 -4.31
CA THR A 119 -12.32 3.88 -4.40
C THR A 119 -12.78 4.15 -5.82
N TYR A 120 -13.95 4.77 -5.94
CA TYR A 120 -14.53 5.20 -7.20
C TYR A 120 -13.99 6.58 -7.63
N ARG A 121 -13.03 7.12 -6.89
CA ARG A 121 -12.34 8.37 -7.24
C ARG A 121 -11.41 8.13 -8.43
N ARG A 122 -11.19 9.21 -9.22
CA ARG A 122 -10.35 9.16 -10.42
C ARG A 122 -8.88 8.83 -10.12
N TRP A 123 -8.43 9.10 -8.90
CA TRP A 123 -7.10 8.79 -8.38
C TRP A 123 -7.07 8.97 -6.84
N PRO A 124 -6.44 8.08 -6.05
CA PRO A 124 -6.06 6.70 -6.37
C PRO A 124 -7.29 5.83 -6.68
N THR A 125 -7.13 4.64 -7.25
CA THR A 125 -8.24 3.67 -7.53
C THR A 125 -8.43 2.66 -6.40
N ARG A 126 -7.45 2.57 -5.50
CA ARG A 126 -7.46 1.69 -4.32
C ARG A 126 -6.65 2.35 -3.21
N LEU A 127 -7.20 2.35 -2.00
CA LEU A 127 -6.48 2.67 -0.79
C LEU A 127 -5.84 1.40 -0.24
N VAL A 128 -4.56 1.48 0.10
CA VAL A 128 -3.78 0.39 0.67
C VAL A 128 -3.28 0.86 2.02
N MET A 129 -3.64 0.15 3.08
CA MET A 129 -3.28 0.51 4.45
C MET A 129 -2.70 -0.72 5.13
N VAL A 130 -1.45 -0.63 5.56
CA VAL A 130 -0.80 -1.73 6.29
C VAL A 130 -1.35 -1.75 7.72
N LEU A 131 -1.67 -2.93 8.24
CA LEU A 131 -2.08 -3.08 9.64
C LEU A 131 -0.85 -3.32 10.54
N PRO A 132 -0.82 -2.77 11.76
CA PRO A 132 0.29 -2.95 12.68
C PRO A 132 0.41 -4.42 13.12
N LYS A 133 1.64 -4.92 13.27
CA LYS A 133 1.90 -6.31 13.69
C LYS A 133 1.49 -6.59 15.14
N SER A 134 1.64 -5.61 16.03
CA SER A 134 1.31 -5.72 17.46
C SER A 134 1.12 -4.33 18.05
N GLY A 135 0.05 -4.14 18.81
CA GLY A 135 -0.36 -2.83 19.33
C GLY A 135 -1.09 -1.99 18.28
N GLY A 136 -2.22 -1.39 18.67
CA GLY A 136 -3.10 -0.64 17.77
C GLY A 136 -4.35 -1.44 17.38
N VAL A 137 -4.70 -1.42 16.09
CA VAL A 137 -5.95 -1.97 15.56
C VAL A 137 -5.74 -3.38 15.02
N ASN A 138 -6.62 -4.31 15.39
CA ASN A 138 -6.61 -5.68 14.87
C ASN A 138 -7.53 -5.84 13.64
N GLU A 139 -7.29 -6.86 12.83
CA GLU A 139 -8.12 -7.23 11.68
C GLU A 139 -9.61 -7.33 12.06
N ASN A 140 -9.92 -7.92 13.21
CA ASN A 140 -11.30 -8.08 13.67
C ASN A 140 -11.97 -6.74 14.00
N ASP A 141 -11.21 -5.78 14.53
CA ASP A 141 -11.72 -4.44 14.82
C ASP A 141 -12.00 -3.66 13.53
N VAL A 142 -11.07 -3.75 12.57
CA VAL A 142 -11.25 -3.19 11.23
C VAL A 142 -12.46 -3.80 10.55
N LYS A 143 -12.58 -5.13 10.52
CA LYS A 143 -13.72 -5.82 9.89
C LYS A 143 -15.04 -5.41 10.52
N ARG A 144 -15.11 -5.37 11.86
CA ARG A 144 -16.31 -4.93 12.58
C ARG A 144 -16.73 -3.53 12.16
N VAL A 145 -15.81 -2.56 12.20
CA VAL A 145 -16.13 -1.16 11.86
C VAL A 145 -16.46 -1.01 10.38
N LEU A 146 -15.67 -1.59 9.47
CA LEU A 146 -15.88 -1.45 8.03
C LEU A 146 -17.12 -2.21 7.53
N SER A 147 -17.50 -3.32 8.16
CA SER A 147 -18.71 -4.07 7.77
C SER A 147 -20.01 -3.29 7.94
N GLU A 148 -20.01 -2.23 8.75
CA GLU A 148 -21.15 -1.33 8.89
C GLU A 148 -21.33 -0.40 7.69
N TYR A 149 -20.25 -0.14 6.92
CA TYR A 149 -20.23 0.85 5.84
C TYR A 149 -19.96 0.27 4.46
N LEU A 150 -19.17 -0.80 4.35
CA LEU A 150 -18.66 -1.36 3.10
C LEU A 150 -18.85 -2.87 3.06
N GLU A 151 -19.04 -3.41 1.85
CA GLU A 151 -19.11 -4.86 1.63
C GLU A 151 -17.72 -5.49 1.53
N TRP A 152 -17.59 -6.69 2.09
CA TRP A 152 -16.36 -7.48 1.98
C TRP A 152 -16.37 -8.26 0.67
N GLU A 153 -15.51 -7.89 -0.26
CA GLU A 153 -15.30 -8.65 -1.50
C GLU A 153 -13.82 -8.74 -1.83
N VAL A 154 -13.34 -9.98 -1.99
CA VAL A 154 -12.00 -10.24 -2.53
C VAL A 154 -12.04 -9.93 -4.03
N PRO A 155 -11.09 -9.14 -4.57
CA PRO A 155 -11.05 -8.84 -6.00
C PRO A 155 -10.99 -10.14 -6.77
N THR A 156 -11.82 -10.24 -7.82
CA THR A 156 -11.79 -11.39 -8.72
C THR A 156 -10.40 -11.51 -9.32
N VAL A 157 -9.70 -12.60 -8.96
CA VAL A 157 -8.39 -12.96 -9.53
C VAL A 157 -8.49 -12.87 -11.04
N THR A 158 -7.76 -11.91 -11.60
CA THR A 158 -7.79 -11.65 -13.04
C THR A 158 -7.06 -12.80 -13.73
N ARG A 159 -7.35 -13.05 -15.02
CA ARG A 159 -6.64 -14.09 -15.80
C ARG A 159 -5.12 -13.93 -15.77
N ILE A 160 -4.64 -12.70 -15.56
CA ILE A 160 -3.24 -12.34 -15.39
C ILE A 160 -2.69 -12.87 -14.05
N ASP A 161 -3.45 -12.75 -12.95
CA ASP A 161 -3.04 -13.26 -11.63
C ASP A 161 -2.83 -14.78 -11.66
N LYS A 162 -3.69 -15.51 -12.39
CA LYS A 162 -3.53 -16.97 -12.59
C LYS A 162 -2.27 -17.33 -13.39
N MET A 163 -1.85 -16.47 -14.31
CA MET A 163 -0.64 -16.67 -15.10
C MET A 163 0.61 -16.38 -14.26
N VAL A 164 0.56 -15.37 -13.39
CA VAL A 164 1.63 -15.05 -12.44
C VAL A 164 1.77 -16.14 -11.38
N SER A 165 0.65 -16.64 -10.83
CA SER A 165 0.68 -17.73 -9.84
C SER A 165 1.27 -19.01 -10.44
N TRP A 166 0.87 -19.35 -11.67
CA TRP A 166 1.45 -20.48 -12.41
C TRP A 166 2.95 -20.32 -12.68
N PHE A 167 3.38 -19.09 -13.00
CA PHE A 167 4.79 -18.81 -13.26
C PHE A 167 5.64 -18.92 -11.99
N ASN A 168 5.16 -18.35 -10.87
CA ASN A 168 5.84 -18.47 -9.57
C ASN A 168 5.89 -19.92 -9.06
N GLU A 169 4.86 -20.73 -9.33
CA GLU A 169 4.86 -22.16 -8.96
C GLU A 169 5.89 -22.97 -9.76
N LYS A 170 6.18 -22.57 -11.01
CA LYS A 170 7.14 -23.26 -11.89
C LYS A 170 8.56 -22.71 -11.83
N VAL A 171 8.72 -21.45 -11.47
CA VAL A 171 10.00 -20.78 -11.34
C VAL A 171 10.05 -20.18 -9.94
N PRO A 172 10.57 -20.92 -8.94
CA PRO A 172 10.76 -20.36 -7.60
C PRO A 172 11.81 -19.25 -7.71
N LEU A 173 11.32 -18.00 -7.78
CA LEU A 173 12.14 -16.82 -7.60
C LEU A 173 12.14 -16.54 -6.10
N GLU A 174 13.19 -17.01 -5.42
CA GLU A 174 13.54 -16.59 -4.05
C GLU A 174 13.89 -15.09 -3.99
#